data_AF-A0A8T5ZEW1-F1
#
_entry.id   AF-A0A8T5ZEW1-F1
#
_cell.length_a   1.000
_cell.length_b   1.000
_cell.length_c   1.000
_cell.angle_alpha   90.00
_cell.angle_beta   90.00
_cell.angle_gamma   90.00
#
_symmetry.space_group_name_H-M   'P 1'
#
loop_
_entity.id
_entity.type
_entity.pdbx_description
1 polymer ?
#
loop_
_entity_poly.entity_id
_entity_poly.type
_entity_poly.pdbx_seq_one_letter_code
_entity_poly.pdbx_strand_id
1 'polypeptide(L)' 'MKKWSRHLLAAGALALGMSAAHADDNNTLYFYNWTEYVPPGLLEQFTKETGIKVIYSTYESNETM' A
#
# COMPACT_ATOMS: atom_id res chain seq x y z
N MET A 1 -3.52 48.22 14.81
CA MET A 1 -3.23 47.22 13.76
C MET A 1 -2.16 46.24 14.23
N LYS A 2 -2.48 45.24 15.09
CA LYS A 2 -1.46 44.25 15.53
C LYS A 2 -2.00 42.96 16.15
N LYS A 3 -3.33 42.77 16.23
CA LYS A 3 -3.93 41.53 16.77
C LYS A 3 -4.34 40.53 15.68
N TRP A 4 -4.68 40.99 14.47
CA TRP A 4 -5.10 40.12 13.36
C TRP A 4 -3.98 39.28 12.74
N SER A 5 -2.71 39.70 12.88
CA SER A 5 -1.57 38.93 12.38
C SER A 5 -1.32 37.61 13.15
N ARG A 6 -1.82 37.48 14.38
CA ARG A 6 -1.61 36.29 15.22
C ARG A 6 -2.53 35.13 14.85
N HIS A 7 -3.72 35.42 14.33
CA HIS A 7 -4.69 34.38 13.96
C HIS A 7 -4.46 33.84 12.55
N LEU A 8 -3.92 34.66 11.63
CA LEU A 8 -3.55 34.22 10.29
C LEU A 8 -2.30 33.30 10.29
N LEU A 9 -1.39 33.49 11.24
CA LEU A 9 -0.23 32.60 11.43
C LEU A 9 -0.62 31.23 12.05
N ALA A 10 -1.69 31.19 12.86
CA ALA A 10 -2.18 29.94 13.45
C ALA A 10 -2.94 29.05 12.44
N ALA A 11 -3.55 29.64 11.41
CA ALA A 11 -4.21 28.90 10.33
C ALA A 11 -3.22 28.30 9.32
N GLY A 12 -2.07 28.95 9.09
CA GLY A 12 -1.01 28.42 8.22
C GLY A 12 -0.27 27.22 8.82
N ALA A 13 -0.16 27.15 10.15
CA ALA A 13 0.53 26.06 10.83
C ALA A 13 -0.25 24.73 10.84
N LEU A 14 -1.57 24.75 10.66
CA LEU A 14 -2.39 23.52 10.57
C LEU A 14 -2.35 22.86 9.18
N ALA A 15 -1.98 23.60 8.14
CA ALA A 15 -1.92 23.08 6.77
C ALA A 15 -0.66 22.24 6.47
N LEU A 16 0.38 22.35 7.32
CA LEU A 16 1.65 21.62 7.16
C LEU A 16 1.68 20.27 7.90
N GLY A 17 0.66 19.96 8.71
CA GLY A 17 0.57 18.73 9.49
C GLY A 17 -0.04 17.53 8.75
N MET A 18 -0.63 17.75 7.57
CA MET A 18 -1.05 16.67 6.67
C MET A 18 0.11 16.27 5.75
N SER A 19 1.26 15.94 6.34
CA SER A 19 2.12 14.97 5.66
C SER A 19 1.32 13.68 5.65
N ALA A 20 0.63 13.42 4.53
CA ALA A 20 0.06 12.12 4.25
C ALA A 20 1.15 11.09 4.57
N ALA A 21 0.84 10.15 5.45
CA ALA A 21 1.71 9.00 5.66
C ALA A 21 1.82 8.29 4.30
N HIS A 22 2.83 8.64 3.52
CA HIS A 22 3.23 7.84 2.38
C HIS A 22 3.85 6.59 2.99
N ALA A 23 3.03 5.54 3.13
CA ALA A 23 3.51 4.18 3.28
C ALA A 23 4.10 3.76 1.92
N ASP A 24 5.22 4.38 1.56
CA ASP A 24 6.05 4.00 0.43
C ASP A 24 7.12 3.05 1.01
N ASP A 25 7.09 1.80 0.54
CA ASP A 25 8.13 0.73 0.62
C ASP A 25 7.57 -0.69 0.84
N ASN A 26 6.30 -0.85 1.27
CA ASN A 26 5.74 -2.17 1.65
C ASN A 26 4.61 -2.71 0.74
N ASN A 27 4.47 -2.22 -0.51
CA ASN A 27 3.39 -2.66 -1.39
C ASN A 27 3.67 -4.00 -2.11
N THR A 28 4.27 -4.96 -1.41
CA THR A 28 4.56 -6.30 -1.93
C THR A 28 3.90 -7.37 -1.06
N LEU A 29 3.03 -8.17 -1.68
CA LEU A 29 2.43 -9.37 -1.11
C LEU A 29 3.26 -10.60 -1.51
N TYR A 30 3.74 -11.35 -0.53
CA TYR A 30 4.29 -12.69 -0.76
C TYR A 30 3.16 -13.70 -0.58
N PHE A 31 2.82 -14.40 -1.66
CA PHE A 31 1.70 -15.33 -1.68
C PHE A 31 2.19 -16.74 -1.99
N TYR A 32 1.96 -17.66 -1.06
CA TYR A 32 2.32 -19.06 -1.19
C TYR A 32 1.05 -19.91 -1.19
N ASN A 33 0.81 -20.69 -2.25
CA ASN A 33 -0.43 -21.43 -2.43
C ASN A 33 -0.21 -22.75 -3.20
N TRP A 34 -1.22 -23.61 -3.22
CA TRP A 34 -1.18 -24.84 -4.00
C TRP A 34 -1.01 -24.59 -5.51
N THR A 35 -0.32 -25.51 -6.18
CA THR A 35 -0.19 -25.52 -7.64
C THR A 35 -1.58 -25.66 -8.28
N GLU A 36 -1.79 -25.03 -9.44
CA GLU A 36 -3.06 -24.99 -10.21
C GLU A 36 -4.27 -24.27 -9.55
N TYR A 37 -4.13 -23.68 -8.36
CA TYR A 37 -5.25 -22.99 -7.68
C TYR A 37 -5.49 -21.54 -8.14
N VAL A 38 -4.53 -20.95 -8.85
CA VAL A 38 -4.62 -19.56 -9.32
C VAL A 38 -4.75 -19.56 -10.84
N PRO A 39 -5.88 -19.08 -11.40
CA PRO A 39 -6.05 -19.03 -12.84
C PRO A 39 -5.08 -18.02 -13.48
N PRO A 40 -4.71 -18.21 -14.76
CA PRO A 40 -3.84 -17.29 -15.48
C PRO A 40 -4.39 -15.86 -15.45
N GLY A 41 -3.52 -14.88 -15.21
CA GLY A 41 -3.86 -13.44 -15.26
C GLY A 41 -4.54 -12.86 -14.02
N LEU A 42 -5.02 -13.67 -13.06
CA LEU A 42 -5.70 -13.15 -11.87
C LEU A 42 -4.81 -12.23 -11.02
N LEU A 43 -3.55 -12.64 -10.77
CA LEU A 43 -2.61 -11.84 -9.98
C LEU A 43 -2.16 -10.56 -10.72
N GLU A 44 -2.14 -10.59 -12.04
CA GLU A 44 -1.86 -9.41 -12.87
C GLU A 44 -3.00 -8.40 -12.75
N GLN A 45 -4.25 -8.84 -12.87
CA GLN A 45 -5.43 -8.00 -12.65
C GLN A 45 -5.44 -7.40 -11.24
N PHE A 46 -5.21 -8.23 -10.22
CA PHE A 46 -5.10 -7.78 -8.83
C PHE A 46 -4.02 -6.70 -8.67
N THR A 47 -2.83 -6.92 -9.23
CA THR A 47 -1.72 -5.95 -9.18
C THR A 47 -2.11 -4.64 -9.87
N LYS A 48 -2.80 -4.71 -11.01
CA LYS A 48 -3.26 -3.53 -11.77
C LYS A 48 -4.31 -2.71 -10.99
N GLU A 49 -5.23 -3.37 -10.30
CA GLU A 49 -6.30 -2.71 -9.55
C GLU A 49 -5.82 -2.09 -8.23
N THR A 50 -4.86 -2.74 -7.57
CA THR A 50 -4.44 -2.36 -6.21
C THR A 50 -3.09 -1.66 -6.15
N GLY A 51 -2.28 -1.78 -7.21
CA GLY A 51 -0.87 -1.37 -7.21
C GLY A 51 0.04 -2.27 -6.36
N ILE A 52 -0.48 -3.36 -5.76
CA ILE A 52 0.29 -4.27 -4.89
C ILE A 52 1.03 -5.28 -5.76
N LYS A 53 2.35 -5.32 -5.67
CA LYS A 53 3.18 -6.33 -6.31
C LYS A 53 2.97 -7.68 -5.64
N VAL A 54 2.74 -8.75 -6.41
CA VAL A 54 2.64 -10.11 -5.85
C VAL A 54 3.87 -10.93 -6.21
N ILE A 55 4.54 -11.50 -5.20
CA ILE A 55 5.53 -12.56 -5.34
C ILE A 55 4.83 -13.89 -5.08
N TYR A 56 4.57 -14.65 -6.14
CA TYR A 56 3.83 -15.91 -6.06
C TYR A 56 4.79 -17.11 -6.05
N SER A 57 4.54 -18.05 -5.15
CA SER A 57 5.23 -19.34 -5.09
C SER A 57 4.21 -20.44 -4.90
N THR A 58 4.50 -21.64 -5.40
CA THR A 58 3.58 -22.77 -5.33
C THR A 58 4.14 -24.00 -4.66
N TYR A 59 3.25 -24.88 -4.22
CA TYR A 59 3.56 -26.18 -3.66
C TYR A 59 2.61 -27.27 -4.11
N GLU A 60 3.06 -28.51 -3.99
CA GLU A 60 2.33 -29.70 -4.44
C GLU A 60 1.85 -30.57 -3.27
N SER A 61 2.45 -30.43 -2.08
CA SER A 61 2.02 -31.11 -0.86
C SER A 61 2.28 -30.27 0.40
N ASN A 62 1.52 -30.58 1.46
CA ASN A 62 1.73 -30.01 2.79
C ASN A 62 3.08 -30.41 3.40
N GLU A 63 3.64 -31.57 3.04
CA GLU A 63 4.96 -31.99 3.56
C GLU A 63 6.13 -31.23 2.93
N THR A 64 5.88 -30.50 1.84
CA THR A 64 6.88 -29.70 1.10
C THR A 64 6.92 -28.24 1.58
N MET A 65 6.15 -27.89 2.62
CA MET A 65 6.15 -26.59 3.32
C MET A 65 7.34 -26.47 4.26
#